data_AF-X0TT62-F1
#
_entry.id   AF-X0TT62-F1
#
_cell.length_a   1.000
_cell.length_b   1.000
_cell.length_c   1.000
_cell.angle_alpha   90.00
_cell.angle_beta   90.00
_cell.angle_gamma   90.00
#
_symmetry.space_group_name_H-M   'P 1'
#
loop_
_entity.id
_entity.type
_entity.pdbx_description
1 polymer ?
#
loop_
_entity_poly.entity_id
_entity_poly.type
_entity_poly.pdbx_seq_one_letter_code
_entity_poly.pdbx_strand_id
1 'polypeptide(L)'
;SNTDGLADEALRRRFLAEIAEAELEWGLVVRLLDEQHIESPGDRSHGPSFLGPRGGGAAAMPRPILVYRVTPDGKEQLVRGALPKPLPLRALKRISASGKAGVVYNYYASGMALRGPFSSGCVGGCSLATTVPSSIVAPSLLLPDVEFEAAKGPHQKPPLVPRPVSSGAGGE
;
A
#
# COMPACT_ATOMS: atom_id res chain seq x y z
N SER A 1 20.58 -12.52 14.98
CA SER A 1 20.00 -11.79 13.83
C SER A 1 19.11 -12.77 13.08
N ASN A 2 17.83 -12.45 12.88
CA ASN A 2 16.86 -13.37 12.29
C ASN A 2 17.04 -13.42 10.76
N THR A 3 18.18 -13.94 10.32
CA THR A 3 18.66 -13.89 8.92
C THR A 3 18.20 -15.08 8.08
N ASP A 4 17.46 -16.02 8.65
CA ASP A 4 16.97 -17.22 7.96
C ASP A 4 15.63 -16.91 7.27
N GLY A 5 15.70 -16.05 6.25
CA GLY A 5 14.55 -15.79 5.39
C GLY A 5 14.09 -17.07 4.68
N LEU A 6 12.77 -17.29 4.64
CA LEU A 6 12.17 -18.45 3.95
C LEU A 6 12.13 -18.22 2.43
N ALA A 7 12.28 -19.29 1.65
CA ALA A 7 11.94 -19.24 0.22
C ALA A 7 10.44 -18.98 0.04
N ASP A 8 10.04 -18.36 -1.07
CA ASP A 8 8.66 -17.92 -1.30
C ASP A 8 7.63 -19.06 -1.18
N GLU A 9 7.96 -20.26 -1.67
CA GLU A 9 7.10 -21.43 -1.48
C GLU A 9 6.97 -21.85 -0.02
N ALA A 10 8.08 -21.83 0.73
CA ALA A 10 8.09 -22.16 2.14
C ALA A 10 7.31 -21.11 2.96
N LEU A 11 7.42 -19.83 2.58
CA LEU A 11 6.65 -18.74 3.17
C LEU A 11 5.15 -18.91 2.90
N ARG A 12 4.77 -19.29 1.67
CA ARG A 12 3.37 -19.58 1.32
C ARG A 12 2.82 -20.78 2.09
N ARG A 13 3.60 -21.85 2.23
CA ARG A 13 3.21 -23.01 3.05
C ARG A 13 3.03 -22.62 4.52
N ARG A 14 3.92 -21.79 5.06
CA ARG A 14 3.81 -21.27 6.43
C ARG A 14 2.56 -20.42 6.62
N PHE A 15 2.26 -19.54 5.67
CA PHE A 15 1.03 -18.74 5.67
C PHE A 15 -0.23 -19.61 5.71
N LEU A 16 -0.31 -20.64 4.87
CA LEU A 16 -1.47 -21.56 4.87
C LEU A 16 -1.56 -22.37 6.18
N ALA A 17 -0.42 -22.78 6.74
CA ALA A 17 -0.37 -23.45 8.03
C ALA A 17 -0.88 -22.55 9.17
N GLU A 18 -0.52 -21.27 9.18
CA GLU A 18 -0.99 -20.31 10.19
C GLU A 18 -2.49 -20.00 10.07
N ILE A 19 -3.04 -19.95 8.85
CA ILE A 19 -4.49 -19.84 8.65
C ILE A 19 -5.21 -21.05 9.25
N ALA A 20 -4.69 -22.26 8.99
CA ALA A 20 -5.27 -23.50 9.50
C ALA A 20 -5.13 -23.61 11.03
N GLU A 21 -3.98 -23.25 11.59
CA GLU A 21 -3.71 -23.26 13.03
C GLU A 21 -4.56 -22.24 13.80
N ALA A 22 -4.78 -21.07 13.21
CA ALA A 22 -5.65 -20.03 13.78
C ALA A 22 -7.14 -20.26 13.52
N GLU A 23 -7.51 -21.37 12.86
CA GLU A 23 -8.89 -21.70 12.45
C GLU A 23 -9.60 -20.57 11.69
N LEU A 24 -8.83 -19.82 10.88
CA LEU A 24 -9.35 -18.72 10.09
C LEU A 24 -9.94 -19.23 8.76
N GLU A 25 -11.09 -18.68 8.37
CA GLU A 25 -11.72 -19.00 7.08
C GLU A 25 -10.87 -18.51 5.89
N TRP A 26 -10.05 -17.49 6.10
CA TRP A 26 -9.18 -16.91 5.08
C TRP A 26 -8.08 -16.03 5.67
N GLY A 27 -7.02 -15.83 4.89
CA GLY A 27 -6.01 -14.78 5.09
C GLY A 27 -5.98 -13.79 3.92
N LEU A 28 -5.22 -12.70 4.07
CA LEU A 28 -5.01 -11.70 3.02
C LEU A 28 -3.57 -11.71 2.54
N VAL A 29 -3.40 -11.64 1.22
CA VAL A 29 -2.12 -11.44 0.56
C VAL A 29 -2.17 -10.12 -0.18
N VAL A 30 -1.33 -9.18 0.23
CA VAL A 30 -1.15 -7.89 -0.45
C VAL A 30 0.05 -8.03 -1.38
N ARG A 31 -0.17 -7.91 -2.69
CA ARG A 31 0.89 -8.04 -3.71
C ARG A 31 1.44 -6.69 -4.15
N LEU A 32 0.60 -5.67 -4.18
CA LEU A 32 0.96 -4.36 -4.69
C LEU A 32 0.35 -3.28 -3.83
N LEU A 33 1.20 -2.36 -3.39
CA LEU A 33 0.84 -1.13 -2.71
C LEU A 33 0.97 0.03 -3.70
N ASP A 34 0.12 1.03 -3.52
CA ASP A 34 0.06 2.24 -4.31
C ASP A 34 1.15 3.22 -3.88
N GLU A 35 1.59 4.02 -4.84
CA GLU A 35 2.57 5.07 -4.60
C GLU A 35 1.85 6.34 -4.10
N GLN A 36 2.03 6.66 -2.83
CA GLN A 36 1.36 7.80 -2.17
C GLN A 36 1.65 9.17 -2.81
N HIS A 37 2.65 9.28 -3.69
CA HIS A 37 2.99 10.54 -4.35
C HIS A 37 2.23 10.76 -5.67
N ILE A 38 1.77 9.69 -6.33
CA ILE A 38 0.99 9.78 -7.58
C ILE A 38 -0.51 9.71 -7.23
N GLU A 39 -0.95 10.56 -6.31
CA GLU A 39 -2.38 10.70 -6.05
C GLU A 39 -3.00 11.61 -7.10
N SER A 40 -3.96 11.07 -7.86
CA SER A 40 -4.79 11.87 -8.77
C SER A 40 -5.55 12.92 -7.96
N PRO A 41 -5.57 14.21 -8.37
CA PRO A 41 -6.29 15.27 -7.66
C PRO A 41 -7.80 15.02 -7.45
N GLY A 42 -8.36 13.97 -8.06
CA GLY A 42 -9.75 13.54 -7.90
C GLY A 42 -9.97 12.40 -6.91
N ASP A 43 -8.93 11.81 -6.32
CA ASP A 43 -9.10 10.71 -5.35
C ASP A 43 -9.55 11.23 -3.99
N ARG A 44 -10.88 11.15 -3.77
CA ARG A 44 -11.57 11.59 -2.55
C ARG A 44 -11.96 10.42 -1.64
N SER A 45 -11.51 9.20 -1.96
CA SER A 45 -11.87 8.04 -1.16
C SER A 45 -11.19 8.05 0.22
N HIS A 46 -10.20 8.92 0.39
CA HIS A 46 -9.68 9.43 1.64
C HIS A 46 -10.21 10.85 1.83
N GLY A 47 -10.77 11.12 3.02
CA GLY A 47 -11.03 12.49 3.46
C GLY A 47 -9.76 13.33 3.28
N PRO A 48 -9.89 14.66 3.13
CA PRO A 48 -8.78 15.53 2.72
C PRO A 48 -7.52 15.19 3.51
N SER A 49 -6.47 14.72 2.82
CA SER A 49 -5.14 14.38 3.37
C SER A 49 -4.49 15.54 4.14
N PHE A 50 -5.12 16.71 4.12
CA PHE A 50 -4.77 17.91 4.86
C PHE A 50 -5.34 17.99 6.29
N LEU A 51 -6.30 17.13 6.66
CA LEU A 51 -6.98 17.11 7.96
C LEU A 51 -6.72 15.83 8.80
N GLY A 52 -5.86 14.92 8.35
CA GLY A 52 -5.45 13.74 9.15
C GLY A 52 -4.64 14.12 10.40
N PRO A 53 -4.66 13.32 11.48
CA PRO A 53 -4.25 13.76 12.82
C PRO A 53 -2.79 14.25 12.85
N ARG A 54 -2.61 15.52 13.20
CA ARG A 54 -1.32 16.18 13.46
C ARG A 54 -0.63 15.71 14.75
N GLY A 55 -0.83 14.47 15.16
CA GLY A 55 -0.22 13.95 16.38
C GLY A 55 -0.51 12.47 16.58
N GLY A 56 0.55 11.66 16.66
CA GLY A 56 0.49 10.31 17.19
C GLY A 56 0.78 9.19 16.19
N GLY A 57 2.05 8.96 15.90
CA GLY A 57 2.73 7.65 15.97
C GLY A 57 2.29 6.47 15.08
N ALA A 58 1.19 6.52 14.33
CA ALA A 58 0.80 5.45 13.42
C ALA A 58 1.11 5.86 11.98
N ALA A 59 2.06 5.18 11.35
CA ALA A 59 2.38 5.41 9.95
C ALA A 59 1.13 5.14 9.11
N ALA A 60 0.70 6.13 8.33
CA ALA A 60 -0.38 5.94 7.36
C ALA A 60 0.11 4.93 6.31
N MET A 61 -0.54 3.77 6.26
CA MET A 61 -0.18 2.71 5.33
C MET A 61 -0.55 3.11 3.90
N PRO A 62 0.30 2.81 2.90
CA PRO A 62 -0.06 3.01 1.50
C PRO A 62 -1.26 2.13 1.12
N ARG A 63 -2.04 2.59 0.15
CA ARG A 63 -3.26 1.91 -0.30
C ARG A 63 -2.88 0.65 -1.08
N PRO A 64 -3.46 -0.51 -0.80
CA PRO A 64 -3.17 -1.68 -1.61
C PRO A 64 -3.96 -1.64 -2.92
N ILE A 65 -3.26 -1.88 -4.03
CA ILE A 65 -3.86 -1.99 -5.37
C ILE A 65 -4.34 -3.44 -5.60
N LEU A 66 -3.52 -4.41 -5.18
CA LEU A 66 -3.78 -5.84 -5.39
C LEU A 66 -3.83 -6.57 -4.05
N VAL A 67 -5.04 -6.94 -3.63
CA VAL A 67 -5.31 -7.73 -2.43
C VAL A 67 -6.03 -9.02 -2.83
N TYR A 68 -5.52 -10.15 -2.36
CA TYR A 68 -6.11 -11.46 -2.57
C TYR A 68 -6.53 -12.05 -1.23
N ARG A 69 -7.77 -12.49 -1.13
CA ARG A 69 -8.24 -13.39 -0.07
C ARG A 69 -7.82 -14.80 -0.43
N VAL A 70 -7.17 -15.48 0.50
CA VAL A 70 -6.69 -16.85 0.32
C VAL A 70 -7.34 -17.76 1.35
N THR A 71 -8.02 -18.81 0.89
CA THR A 71 -8.63 -19.81 1.77
C THR A 71 -7.58 -20.84 2.23
N PRO A 72 -7.84 -21.64 3.29
CA PRO A 72 -6.97 -22.73 3.71
C PRO A 72 -6.61 -23.70 2.56
N ASP A 73 -7.53 -23.89 1.62
CA ASP A 73 -7.33 -24.70 0.40
C ASP A 73 -6.35 -24.07 -0.62
N GLY A 74 -5.87 -22.85 -0.36
CA GLY A 74 -4.94 -22.12 -1.20
C GLY A 74 -5.57 -21.36 -2.38
N LYS A 75 -6.91 -21.31 -2.48
CA LYS A 75 -7.61 -20.58 -3.54
C LYS A 75 -7.51 -19.07 -3.32
N GLU A 76 -7.02 -18.35 -4.32
CA GLU A 76 -6.90 -16.89 -4.30
C GLU A 76 -8.12 -16.23 -4.95
N GLN A 77 -8.76 -15.30 -4.26
CA GLN A 77 -9.85 -14.47 -4.77
C GLN A 77 -9.47 -13.00 -4.66
N LEU A 78 -9.56 -12.25 -5.77
CA LEU A 78 -9.26 -10.82 -5.76
C LEU A 78 -10.31 -10.07 -4.94
N VAL A 79 -9.85 -9.33 -3.92
CA VAL A 79 -10.68 -8.44 -3.11
C VAL A 79 -10.41 -7.00 -3.52
N ARG A 80 -11.47 -6.27 -3.86
CA ARG A 80 -11.40 -4.84 -4.19
C ARG A 80 -11.87 -4.00 -3.03
N GLY A 81 -11.22 -2.85 -2.82
CA GLY A 81 -11.61 -1.90 -1.79
C GLY A 81 -11.27 -2.35 -0.36
N ALA A 82 -10.19 -3.11 -0.15
CA ALA A 82 -9.67 -3.35 1.19
C ALA A 82 -8.66 -2.24 1.55
N LEU A 83 -8.89 -1.51 2.63
CA LEU A 83 -8.00 -0.46 3.13
C LEU A 83 -7.35 -0.92 4.44
N PRO A 84 -6.01 -0.86 4.57
CA PRO A 84 -5.34 -1.19 5.81
C PRO A 84 -5.61 -0.11 6.85
N LYS A 85 -5.90 -0.52 8.08
CA LYS A 85 -5.87 0.40 9.22
C LYS A 85 -4.41 0.78 9.55
N PRO A 86 -4.18 1.90 10.25
CA PRO A 86 -2.82 2.29 10.67
C PRO A 86 -2.15 1.16 11.46
N LEU A 87 -0.97 0.74 11.01
CA LEU A 87 -0.23 -0.38 11.61
C LEU A 87 0.50 0.10 12.87
N PRO A 88 0.21 -0.46 14.07
CA PRO A 88 0.92 -0.09 15.28
C PRO A 88 2.33 -0.71 15.30
N LEU A 89 3.31 -0.01 15.87
CA LEU A 89 4.69 -0.52 15.98
C LEU A 89 4.80 -1.87 16.70
N ARG A 90 3.83 -2.21 17.57
CA ARG A 90 3.77 -3.53 18.22
C ARG A 90 3.58 -4.68 17.24
N ALA A 91 2.88 -4.46 16.13
CA ALA A 91 2.63 -5.50 15.12
C ALA A 91 3.94 -5.90 14.42
N LEU A 92 4.86 -4.94 14.23
CA LEU A 92 6.19 -5.19 13.69
C LEU A 92 7.06 -6.07 14.60
N LYS A 93 6.78 -6.12 15.91
CA LYS A 93 7.45 -7.05 16.83
C LYS A 93 6.96 -8.49 16.68
N ARG A 94 5.79 -8.71 16.08
CA ARG A 94 5.15 -10.03 15.91
C ARG A 94 5.27 -10.56 14.47
N ILE A 95 6.30 -10.15 13.72
CA ILE A 95 6.57 -10.74 12.40
C ILE A 95 6.80 -12.25 12.58
N SER A 96 5.92 -13.07 12.01
CA SER A 96 6.00 -14.53 12.14
C SER A 96 7.12 -15.09 11.27
N ALA A 97 7.20 -14.61 10.02
CA ALA A 97 8.22 -15.02 9.07
C ALA A 97 8.56 -13.88 8.10
N SER A 98 9.77 -13.95 7.53
CA SER A 98 10.22 -13.08 6.45
C SER A 98 10.68 -13.93 5.28
N GLY A 99 10.43 -13.45 4.07
CA GLY A 99 10.98 -14.00 2.85
C GLY A 99 12.49 -13.76 2.74
N LYS A 100 13.15 -14.59 1.94
CA LYS A 100 14.59 -14.48 1.61
C LYS A 100 14.85 -13.47 0.50
N ALA A 101 13.92 -13.33 -0.44
CA ALA A 101 14.04 -12.40 -1.56
C ALA A 101 13.68 -10.99 -1.11
N GLY A 102 14.64 -10.05 -1.23
CA GLY A 102 14.37 -8.63 -1.07
C GLY A 102 13.79 -8.06 -2.36
N VAL A 103 12.66 -7.35 -2.26
CA VAL A 103 12.05 -6.64 -3.38
C VAL A 103 12.40 -5.16 -3.27
N VAL A 104 12.85 -4.57 -4.38
CA VAL A 104 13.18 -3.14 -4.44
C VAL A 104 11.91 -2.35 -4.76
N TYR A 105 11.56 -1.42 -3.88
CA TYR A 105 10.47 -0.48 -4.05
C TYR A 105 11.04 0.92 -4.22
N ASN A 106 10.77 1.53 -5.37
CA ASN A 106 11.12 2.92 -5.65
C ASN A 106 9.88 3.78 -5.44
N TYR A 107 10.03 4.90 -4.75
CA TYR A 107 8.95 5.85 -4.53
C TYR A 107 9.50 7.27 -4.39
N TYR A 108 8.66 8.26 -4.71
CA TYR A 108 8.97 9.64 -4.41
C TYR A 108 8.61 9.97 -2.97
N ALA A 109 9.62 10.11 -2.11
CA ALA A 109 9.41 10.60 -0.76
C ALA A 109 9.06 12.09 -0.83
N SER A 110 7.97 12.49 -0.17
CA SER A 110 7.65 13.91 0.00
C SER A 110 8.74 14.54 0.87
N GLY A 111 9.57 15.39 0.28
CA GLY A 111 10.48 16.22 1.03
C GLY A 111 9.69 17.13 1.96
N MET A 112 10.22 17.33 3.15
CA MET A 112 9.65 18.25 4.14
C MET A 112 9.50 19.62 3.49
N ALA A 113 8.28 19.97 3.07
CA ALA A 113 7.94 21.33 2.76
C ALA A 113 8.26 22.13 4.02
N LEU A 114 9.29 22.97 3.96
CA LEU A 114 9.67 23.89 5.01
C LEU A 114 8.49 24.84 5.22
N ARG A 115 7.50 24.45 6.04
CA ARG A 115 6.41 25.31 6.48
C ARG A 115 6.92 26.24 7.58
N GLY A 116 7.91 27.04 7.23
CA GLY A 116 8.37 28.17 8.02
C GLY A 116 7.71 29.46 7.56
N PRO A 117 7.69 30.52 8.39
CA PRO A 117 7.16 31.84 8.03
C PRO A 117 7.87 32.52 6.85
N PHE A 118 8.93 31.91 6.32
CA PHE A 118 9.66 32.34 5.11
C PHE A 118 9.27 31.57 3.83
N SER A 119 8.34 30.61 3.90
CA SER A 119 7.82 29.87 2.72
C SER A 119 6.83 30.70 1.87
N SER A 120 6.50 31.91 2.32
CA SER A 120 5.53 32.84 1.73
C SER A 120 6.13 33.76 0.65
N GLY A 121 7.33 33.47 0.15
CA GLY A 121 8.01 34.27 -0.89
C GLY A 121 7.76 33.84 -2.34
N CYS A 122 7.20 32.65 -2.59
CA CYS A 122 6.90 32.20 -3.95
C CYS A 122 5.48 32.64 -4.36
N VAL A 123 5.37 33.86 -4.90
CA VAL A 123 4.22 34.29 -5.70
C VAL A 123 4.15 33.40 -6.93
N GLY A 124 3.34 32.35 -6.86
CA GLY A 124 3.26 31.31 -7.88
C GLY A 124 3.00 29.90 -7.34
N GLY A 125 2.84 29.70 -6.02
CA GLY A 125 2.37 28.41 -5.50
C GLY A 125 3.29 27.24 -5.81
N CYS A 126 4.56 27.50 -6.13
CA CYS A 126 5.60 26.49 -6.17
C CYS A 126 5.85 26.04 -4.73
N SER A 127 5.05 25.09 -4.27
CA SER A 127 5.53 24.14 -3.28
C SER A 127 6.78 23.54 -3.91
N LEU A 128 7.96 23.99 -3.48
CA LEU A 128 9.19 23.22 -3.63
C LEU A 128 9.04 21.98 -2.73
N ALA A 129 8.02 21.17 -3.00
CA ALA A 129 7.94 19.80 -2.56
C ALA A 129 9.14 19.14 -3.24
N THR A 130 10.26 19.16 -2.54
CA THR A 130 11.49 18.48 -2.93
C THR A 130 11.18 17.00 -2.88
N THR A 131 10.60 16.47 -3.93
CA THR A 131 10.34 15.04 -4.04
C THR A 131 11.69 14.37 -4.18
N VAL A 132 12.07 13.58 -3.19
CA VAL A 132 13.35 12.87 -3.21
C VAL A 132 13.08 11.48 -3.74
N PRO A 133 13.62 11.11 -4.93
CA PRO A 133 13.54 9.74 -5.40
C PRO A 133 14.23 8.85 -4.36
N SER A 134 13.47 7.96 -3.75
CA SER A 134 13.91 7.10 -2.67
C SER A 134 13.67 5.65 -3.06
N SER A 135 14.53 4.75 -2.59
CA SER A 135 14.35 3.32 -2.80
C SER A 135 14.53 2.57 -1.48
N ILE A 136 13.70 1.55 -1.26
CA ILE A 136 13.79 0.65 -0.11
C ILE A 136 13.80 -0.78 -0.61
N VAL A 137 14.60 -1.63 0.05
CA VAL A 137 14.57 -3.07 -0.19
C VAL A 137 13.81 -3.72 0.95
N ALA A 138 12.65 -4.29 0.65
CA ALA A 138 11.80 -4.95 1.63
C ALA A 138 11.48 -6.39 1.19
N PRO A 139 11.73 -7.39 2.05
CA PRO A 139 11.28 -8.76 1.78
C PRO A 139 9.77 -8.89 1.98
N SER A 140 9.19 -9.99 1.52
CA SER A 140 7.82 -10.35 1.89
C SER A 140 7.73 -10.67 3.38
N LEU A 141 6.77 -10.08 4.08
CA LEU A 141 6.59 -10.26 5.53
C LEU A 141 5.27 -10.98 5.81
N LEU A 142 5.32 -11.94 6.74
CA LEU A 142 4.15 -12.60 7.28
C LEU A 142 3.79 -11.96 8.63
N LEU A 143 2.65 -11.27 8.65
CA LEU A 143 2.16 -10.53 9.81
C LEU A 143 0.84 -11.14 10.29
N PRO A 144 0.74 -11.57 11.56
CA PRO A 144 -0.49 -12.16 12.10
C PRO A 144 -1.56 -11.10 12.44
N ASP A 145 -1.12 -9.90 12.86
CA ASP A 145 -2.02 -8.86 13.37
C ASP A 145 -2.09 -7.66 12.42
N VAL A 146 -2.83 -7.78 11.31
CA VAL A 146 -3.10 -6.64 10.42
C VAL A 146 -4.60 -6.52 10.18
N GLU A 147 -5.14 -5.35 10.53
CA GLU A 147 -6.56 -5.05 10.32
C GLU A 147 -6.78 -4.34 8.99
N PHE A 148 -7.81 -4.78 8.27
CA PHE A 148 -8.31 -4.13 7.06
C PHE A 148 -9.77 -3.72 7.26
N GLU A 149 -10.15 -2.59 6.69
CA GLU A 149 -11.53 -2.14 6.59
C GLU A 149 -11.97 -2.07 5.13
N ALA A 150 -13.27 -2.26 4.88
CA ALA A 150 -13.83 -2.05 3.56
C ALA A 150 -13.86 -0.54 3.25
N ALA A 151 -13.38 -0.18 2.06
CA ALA A 151 -13.42 1.18 1.54
C ALA A 151 -14.88 1.65 1.51
N LYS A 152 -15.16 2.73 2.25
CA LYS A 152 -16.47 3.38 2.27
C LYS A 152 -16.42 4.60 1.36
N GLY A 153 -17.25 4.61 0.33
CA GLY A 153 -17.39 5.74 -0.58
C GLY A 153 -17.76 5.32 -1.99
N PRO A 154 -18.23 6.25 -2.85
CA PRO A 154 -18.45 5.94 -4.25
C PRO A 154 -17.10 5.58 -4.88
N HIS A 155 -16.96 4.35 -5.37
CA HIS A 155 -15.86 4.02 -6.26
C HIS A 155 -15.85 5.04 -7.39
N GLN A 156 -14.67 5.59 -7.70
CA GLN A 156 -14.54 6.50 -8.83
C GLN A 156 -15.12 5.79 -10.05
N LYS A 157 -16.22 6.34 -10.57
CA LYS A 157 -16.77 5.84 -11.82
C LYS A 157 -15.69 6.07 -12.87
N PRO A 158 -15.36 5.06 -13.68
CA PRO A 158 -14.42 5.25 -14.77
C PRO A 158 -14.90 6.46 -15.59
N PRO A 159 -13.96 7.30 -16.08
CA PRO A 159 -14.33 8.44 -16.89
C PRO A 159 -15.24 7.96 -18.03
N LEU A 160 -16.38 8.64 -18.20
CA LEU A 160 -17.37 8.30 -19.23
C LEU A 160 -16.79 8.44 -20.64
N VAL A 161 -15.71 9.20 -20.77
CA VAL A 161 -15.01 9.41 -22.03
C VAL A 161 -14.08 8.21 -22.25
N PRO A 162 -14.23 7.46 -23.36
CA PRO A 162 -13.26 6.43 -23.72
C PRO A 162 -11.87 7.07 -23.83
N ARG A 163 -10.83 6.33 -23.42
CA ARG A 163 -9.43 6.78 -23.51
C ARG A 163 -9.18 7.37 -24.91
N PRO A 164 -8.72 8.63 -25.04
CA PRO A 164 -8.46 9.21 -26.34
C PRO A 164 -7.45 8.32 -27.11
N VAL A 165 -7.95 7.80 -28.23
CA VAL A 165 -7.34 6.96 -29.27
C VAL A 165 -6.07 6.14 -28.91
N SER A 166 -6.28 4.92 -28.42
CA SER A 166 -5.64 3.74 -29.06
C SER A 166 -6.65 2.91 -29.87
N SER A 167 -7.74 3.55 -30.27
CA SER A 167 -8.76 3.04 -31.18
C SER A 167 -8.72 3.92 -32.43
N GLY A 168 -7.79 3.59 -33.34
CA GLY A 168 -7.74 4.14 -34.70
C GLY A 168 -6.36 4.61 -35.14
N ALA A 169 -5.46 3.67 -35.49
CA ALA A 169 -4.52 3.76 -36.63
C ALA A 169 -3.55 2.57 -36.60
N GLY A 170 -4.06 1.39 -36.93
CA GLY A 170 -3.28 0.26 -37.41
C GLY A 170 -4.08 -0.37 -38.55
N GLY A 171 -3.57 -0.29 -39.77
CA GLY A 171 -4.11 -0.98 -40.94
C GLY A 171 -4.28 -0.09 -42.18
N GLU A 172 -3.29 -0.19 -43.07
CA GLU A 172 -3.27 0.11 -44.53
C GLU A 172 -3.20 1.57 -45.01
#